data_AF-A0A949KDX8-F1
#
_entry.id   AF-A0A949KDX8-F1
#
_cell.length_a   1.000
_cell.length_b   1.000
_cell.length_c   1.000
_cell.angle_alpha   90.00
_cell.angle_beta   90.00
_cell.angle_gamma   90.00
#
_symmetry.space_group_name_H-M   'P 1'
#
loop_
_entity.id
_entity.type
_entity.pdbx_description
1 polymer ?
#
loop_
_entity_poly.entity_id
_entity_poly.type
_entity_poly.pdbx_seq_one_letter_code
_entity_poly.pdbx_strand_id
1 'polypeptide(L)'
;MALYSWQDLISLRVFGEVFRVFGGRASGWATGIADLRQKLDGQFFPNLWGQAALFASQHSVELVNLRSTSLHAAALVVPLDPHLAYLANHAAENELEKQMPLPLLAPMRTMR
;
A
#
# COMPACT_ATOMS: atom_id res chain seq x y z
N MET A 1 10.84 17.47 -4.95
CA MET A 1 10.10 16.19 -5.03
C MET A 1 9.36 16.03 -3.71
N ALA A 2 8.03 16.02 -3.73
CA ALA A 2 7.27 15.62 -2.54
C ALA A 2 7.35 14.08 -2.46
N LEU A 3 7.78 13.54 -1.31
CA LEU A 3 7.64 12.11 -1.06
C LEU A 3 6.15 11.82 -0.88
N TYR A 4 5.60 10.93 -1.71
CA TYR A 4 4.27 10.39 -1.49
C TYR A 4 4.27 9.60 -0.17
N SER A 5 3.26 9.81 0.66
CA SER A 5 3.07 9.01 1.87
C SER A 5 2.72 7.56 1.49
N TRP A 6 2.91 6.60 2.39
CA TRP A 6 2.54 5.21 2.09
C TRP A 6 1.03 5.06 1.84
N GLN A 7 0.20 5.89 2.47
CA GLN A 7 -1.23 5.96 2.23
C GLN A 7 -1.54 6.38 0.79
N ASP A 8 -0.81 7.36 0.27
CA ASP A 8 -0.92 7.77 -1.13
C ASP A 8 -0.57 6.61 -2.06
N LEU A 9 0.52 5.90 -1.77
CA LEU A 9 0.97 4.77 -2.58
C LEU A 9 -0.05 3.62 -2.58
N ILE A 10 -0.60 3.24 -1.43
CA ILE A 10 -1.64 2.20 -1.37
C ILE A 10 -2.88 2.65 -2.16
N SER A 11 -3.34 3.89 -1.94
CA SER A 11 -4.54 4.41 -2.60
C SER A 11 -4.38 4.42 -4.12
N LEU A 12 -3.20 4.80 -4.63
CA LEU A 12 -2.88 4.78 -6.05
C LEU A 12 -2.81 3.36 -6.61
N ARG A 13 -2.25 2.40 -5.87
CA ARG A 13 -2.21 1.01 -6.30
C ARG A 13 -3.60 0.39 -6.37
N VAL A 14 -4.44 0.64 -5.36
CA VAL A 14 -5.85 0.22 -5.37
C VAL A 14 -6.59 0.86 -6.53
N PHE A 15 -6.37 2.16 -6.79
CA PHE A 15 -6.94 2.81 -7.97
C PHE A 15 -6.49 2.19 -9.29
N GLY A 16 -5.21 1.78 -9.40
CA GLY A 16 -4.70 1.06 -10.56
C GLY A 16 -5.40 -0.29 -10.78
N GLU A 17 -5.75 -1.01 -9.71
CA GLU A 17 -6.53 -2.25 -9.80
C GLU A 17 -7.98 -1.98 -10.24
N VAL A 18 -8.63 -0.97 -9.65
CA VAL A 18 -9.97 -0.53 -10.06
C VAL A 18 -9.97 -0.16 -11.54
N PHE A 19 -8.97 0.62 -11.99
CA PHE A 19 -8.82 1.00 -13.40
C PHE A 19 -8.64 -0.21 -14.31
N ARG A 20 -7.86 -1.21 -13.90
CA ARG A 20 -7.66 -2.44 -14.67
C ARG A 20 -8.96 -3.23 -14.85
N VAL A 21 -9.84 -3.24 -13.84
CA VAL A 21 -11.10 -4.00 -13.87
C VAL A 21 -12.20 -3.24 -14.64
N PHE A 22 -12.35 -1.94 -14.39
CA PHE A 22 -13.46 -1.13 -14.92
C PHE A 22 -13.09 -0.27 -16.15
N GLY A 23 -11.82 -0.31 -16.57
CA GLY A 23 -11.30 0.45 -17.70
C GLY A 23 -11.40 1.97 -17.49
N GLY A 24 -11.52 2.72 -18.58
CA GLY A 24 -11.62 4.19 -18.58
C GLY A 24 -12.81 4.79 -17.82
N ARG A 25 -13.69 3.96 -17.23
CA ARG A 25 -14.78 4.40 -16.34
C ARG A 25 -14.34 4.57 -14.87
N ALA A 26 -13.06 4.35 -14.57
CA ALA A 26 -12.51 4.49 -13.23
C ALA A 26 -12.59 5.91 -12.67
N SER A 27 -12.78 6.95 -13.50
CA SER A 27 -12.92 8.32 -13.01
C SER A 27 -14.07 8.49 -12.00
N GLY A 28 -15.13 7.68 -12.11
CA GLY A 28 -16.23 7.63 -11.14
C GLY A 28 -15.82 7.15 -9.74
N TRP A 29 -14.65 6.53 -9.61
CA TRP A 29 -14.13 5.97 -8.37
C TRP A 29 -13.18 6.90 -7.61
N ALA A 30 -12.83 8.06 -8.19
CA ALA A 30 -11.90 9.00 -7.57
C ALA A 30 -12.33 9.40 -6.15
N THR A 31 -13.64 9.57 -5.91
CA THR A 31 -14.19 9.87 -4.58
C THR A 31 -13.97 8.71 -3.61
N GLY A 32 -14.26 7.46 -3.98
CA GLY A 32 -14.01 6.31 -3.13
C GLY A 32 -12.52 6.09 -2.83
N ILE A 33 -11.64 6.41 -3.78
CA ILE A 33 -10.18 6.35 -3.55
C ILE A 33 -9.71 7.46 -2.60
N ALA A 34 -10.28 8.66 -2.70
CA ALA A 34 -10.00 9.72 -1.75
C ALA A 34 -10.49 9.36 -0.33
N ASP A 35 -11.66 8.72 -0.22
CA ASP A 35 -12.17 8.19 1.05
C ASP A 35 -11.24 7.08 1.59
N LEU A 36 -10.72 6.20 0.73
CA LEU A 36 -9.74 5.18 1.13
C LEU A 36 -8.50 5.82 1.74
N ARG A 37 -7.93 6.82 1.06
CA ARG A 37 -6.76 7.54 1.54
C ARG A 37 -7.00 8.14 2.93
N GLN A 38 -8.17 8.76 3.13
CA GLN A 38 -8.55 9.34 4.42
C GLN A 38 -8.68 8.25 5.51
N LYS A 39 -9.23 7.09 5.19
CA LYS A 39 -9.36 5.98 6.16
C LYS A 39 -8.04 5.31 6.51
N LEU A 40 -7.07 5.34 5.60
CA LEU A 40 -5.70 4.90 5.84
C LEU A 40 -4.90 5.92 6.67
N ASP A 41 -5.33 7.18 6.70
CA ASP A 41 -4.69 8.20 7.53
C ASP A 41 -4.86 7.86 9.03
N GLY A 42 -3.80 8.06 9.80
CA GLY A 42 -3.75 7.64 11.21
C GLY A 42 -3.74 6.12 11.47
N GLN A 43 -3.79 5.27 10.44
CA GLN A 43 -3.65 3.82 10.61
C GLN A 43 -2.19 3.42 10.78
N PHE A 44 -1.95 2.41 11.62
CA PHE A 44 -0.63 1.78 11.71
C PHE A 44 -0.51 0.71 10.63
N PHE A 45 0.55 0.78 9.84
CA PHE A 45 0.81 -0.13 8.72
C PHE A 45 0.64 -1.63 9.06
N PRO A 46 1.12 -2.14 10.22
CA PRO A 46 0.93 -3.56 10.57
C PRO A 46 -0.52 -3.98 10.86
N ASN A 47 -1.41 -3.04 11.22
CA ASN A 47 -2.80 -3.37 11.56
C ASN A 47 -3.68 -3.61 10.33
N LEU A 48 -3.16 -3.29 9.14
CA LEU A 48 -3.87 -3.43 7.87
C LEU A 48 -3.73 -4.84 7.28
N TRP A 49 -2.85 -5.69 7.82
CA TRP A 49 -2.72 -7.08 7.38
C TRP A 49 -4.01 -7.87 7.64
N GLY A 50 -4.46 -8.60 6.62
CA GLY A 50 -5.72 -9.33 6.64
C GLY A 50 -6.95 -8.44 6.43
N GLN A 51 -6.77 -7.14 6.18
CA GLN A 51 -7.86 -6.23 5.84
C GLN A 51 -8.06 -6.09 4.32
N ALA A 52 -9.22 -5.58 3.95
CA ALA A 52 -9.56 -5.19 2.60
C ALA A 52 -10.28 -3.85 2.57
N ALA A 53 -10.12 -3.15 1.45
CA ALA A 53 -10.95 -2.03 1.08
C ALA A 53 -12.23 -2.57 0.41
N LEU A 54 -13.37 -2.41 1.08
CA LEU A 54 -14.68 -2.79 0.59
C LEU A 54 -15.41 -1.54 0.09
N PHE A 55 -15.72 -1.52 -1.20
CA PHE A 55 -16.48 -0.48 -1.85
C PHE A 55 -17.89 -0.99 -2.14
N ALA A 56 -18.86 -0.57 -1.33
CA ALA A 56 -20.28 -0.80 -1.59
C ALA A 56 -20.80 0.08 -2.75
N SER A 57 -20.08 1.15 -3.06
CA SER A 57 -20.31 2.02 -4.22
C SER A 57 -18.99 2.65 -4.67
N GLN A 58 -18.99 3.33 -5.82
CA GLN A 58 -17.80 4.06 -6.30
C GLN A 58 -17.42 5.29 -5.44
N HIS A 59 -18.25 5.68 -4.48
CA HIS A 59 -18.09 6.92 -3.70
C HIS A 59 -17.63 6.71 -2.27
N SER A 60 -17.67 5.49 -1.75
CA SER A 60 -17.38 5.19 -0.35
C SER A 60 -16.65 3.86 -0.19
N VAL A 61 -15.85 3.78 0.86
CA VAL A 61 -15.08 2.57 1.17
C VAL A 61 -15.10 2.28 2.66
N GLU A 62 -15.00 1.02 3.02
CA GLU A 62 -14.81 0.57 4.39
C GLU A 62 -13.56 -0.31 4.48
N LEU A 63 -12.81 -0.18 5.58
CA LEU A 63 -11.74 -1.11 5.91
C LEU A 63 -12.34 -2.24 6.72
N VAL A 64 -12.31 -3.44 6.16
CA VAL A 64 -12.95 -4.61 6.76
C VAL A 64 -11.96 -5.75 6.89
N ASN A 65 -12.14 -6.60 7.91
CA ASN A 65 -11.36 -7.84 8.00
C ASN A 65 -11.94 -8.87 7.02
N LEU A 66 -11.11 -9.34 6.08
CA LEU A 66 -11.57 -10.21 4.99
C LEU A 66 -12.20 -11.51 5.49
N ARG A 67 -11.75 -12.02 6.65
CA ARG A 67 -12.20 -13.30 7.22
C ARG A 67 -13.55 -13.21 7.92
N SER A 68 -13.97 -12.03 8.33
CA SER A 68 -15.21 -11.81 9.09
C SER A 68 -16.29 -11.09 8.30
N THR A 69 -16.03 -10.75 7.03
CA THR A 69 -16.94 -9.94 6.23
C THR A 69 -17.92 -10.82 5.45
N SER A 70 -19.21 -10.70 5.76
CA SER A 70 -20.31 -11.26 4.97
C SER A 70 -20.85 -10.20 4.02
N LEU A 71 -20.84 -10.49 2.72
CA LEU A 71 -21.37 -9.58 1.70
C LEU A 71 -22.86 -9.86 1.49
N HIS A 72 -23.69 -8.88 1.81
CA HIS A 72 -25.15 -8.95 1.59
C HIS A 72 -25.60 -8.35 0.24
N ALA A 73 -24.67 -7.74 -0.51
CA ALA A 73 -24.90 -7.17 -1.83
C ALA A 73 -23.61 -7.21 -2.67
N ALA A 74 -23.73 -6.94 -3.97
CA ALA A 74 -22.56 -6.82 -4.85
C ALA A 74 -21.69 -5.62 -4.42
N ALA A 75 -20.44 -5.89 -4.05
CA ALA A 75 -19.46 -4.90 -3.64
C ALA A 75 -18.11 -5.22 -4.29
N LEU A 76 -17.29 -4.20 -4.54
CA LEU A 76 -15.91 -4.40 -4.93
C LEU A 76 -15.07 -4.56 -3.66
N VAL A 77 -14.37 -5.68 -3.55
CA VAL A 77 -13.47 -5.96 -2.42
C VAL A 77 -12.05 -6.02 -2.94
N VAL A 78 -11.18 -5.18 -2.39
CA VAL A 78 -9.76 -5.12 -2.74
C VAL A 78 -8.93 -5.50 -1.51
N PRO A 79 -8.34 -6.72 -1.47
CA PRO A 79 -7.44 -7.12 -0.40
C PRO A 79 -6.25 -6.18 -0.29
N LEU A 80 -5.88 -5.76 0.92
CA LEU A 80 -4.75 -4.85 1.13
C LEU A 80 -3.39 -5.57 1.16
N ASP A 81 -3.36 -6.85 1.53
CA ASP A 81 -2.13 -7.62 1.70
C ASP A 81 -1.15 -7.54 0.50
N PRO A 82 -1.58 -7.67 -0.76
CA PRO A 82 -0.65 -7.55 -1.90
C PRO A 82 -0.01 -6.16 -2.03
N HIS A 83 -0.74 -5.11 -1.63
CA HIS A 83 -0.27 -3.73 -1.67
C HIS A 83 0.69 -3.44 -0.53
N LEU A 84 0.38 -3.94 0.66
CA LEU A 84 1.25 -3.87 1.83
C LEU A 84 2.55 -4.63 1.60
N ALA A 85 2.48 -5.85 1.06
CA ALA A 85 3.65 -6.67 0.73
C ALA A 85 4.55 -5.97 -0.28
N TYR A 86 3.97 -5.36 -1.31
CA TYR A 86 4.73 -4.58 -2.27
C TYR A 86 5.51 -3.45 -1.58
N LEU A 87 4.84 -2.65 -0.75
CA LEU A 87 5.50 -1.53 -0.06
C LEU A 87 6.56 -2.01 0.93
N ALA A 88 6.30 -3.07 1.69
CA ALA A 88 7.27 -3.63 2.63
C ALA A 88 8.56 -4.07 1.92
N ASN A 89 8.43 -4.73 0.76
CA ASN A 89 9.58 -5.21 -0.02
C ASN A 89 10.36 -4.05 -0.66
N HIS A 90 9.69 -3.04 -1.21
CA HIS A 90 10.35 -1.92 -1.90
C HIS A 90 10.85 -0.82 -0.95
N ALA A 91 10.30 -0.74 0.27
CA ALA A 91 10.86 0.07 1.35
C ALA A 91 12.20 -0.53 1.82
N ALA A 92 12.30 -1.85 1.92
CA ALA A 92 13.53 -2.53 2.29
C ALA A 92 14.64 -2.33 1.23
N GLU A 93 14.30 -2.34 -0.06
CA GLU A 93 15.26 -2.10 -1.16
C GLU A 93 15.83 -0.66 -1.15
N ASN A 94 14.98 0.35 -0.91
CA ASN A 94 15.44 1.75 -0.83
C ASN A 94 16.30 2.04 0.41
N GLU A 95 16.18 1.26 1.49
CA GLU A 95 17.04 1.37 2.66
C GLU A 95 18.33 0.53 2.49
N LEU A 96 18.28 -0.60 1.76
CA LEU A 96 19.46 -1.40 1.44
C LEU A 96 20.44 -0.65 0.53
N GLU A 97 19.95 0.15 -0.42
CA GLU A 97 20.81 1.03 -1.25
C GLU A 97 21.44 2.18 -0.46
N LYS A 98 20.82 2.62 0.65
CA LYS A 98 21.41 3.62 1.56
C LYS A 98 22.42 3.04 2.54
N GLN A 99 22.40 1.73 2.75
CA GLN A 99 23.44 1.02 3.49
C GLN A 99 24.59 0.65 2.56
N MET A 100 25.34 1.67 2.11
CA MET A 100 26.66 1.46 1.53
C MET A 100 27.49 0.53 2.43
N PRO A 101 28.24 -0.43 1.86
CA PRO A 101 29.09 -1.30 2.66
C PRO A 101 30.06 -0.44 3.48
N LEU A 102 30.13 -0.72 4.78
CA LEU A 102 31.18 -0.23 5.67
C LEU A 102 32.51 -0.34 4.93
N PRO A 103 33.34 0.72 4.87
CA PRO A 103 34.66 0.60 4.28
C PRO A 103 35.38 -0.50 5.06
N LEU A 104 35.73 -1.59 4.36
CA LEU A 104 36.65 -2.59 4.85
C LEU A 104 37.90 -1.84 5.30
N LEU A 105 38.06 -1.66 6.61
CA LEU A 105 39.30 -1.19 7.20
C LEU A 105 40.39 -2.10 6.66
N ALA A 106 41.25 -1.56 5.80
CA ALA A 106 42.37 -2.30 5.24
C ALA A 106 43.14 -2.96 6.39
N PRO A 107 43.57 -4.22 6.28
CA PRO A 107 44.39 -4.83 7.31
C PRO A 107 45.64 -3.97 7.50
N MET A 108 45.84 -3.46 8.72
CA MET A 108 47.07 -2.79 9.11
C MET A 108 48.24 -3.69 8.76
N ARG A 109 49.09 -3.25 7.83
CA ARG A 109 50.42 -3.82 7.62
C ARG A 109 51.17 -3.73 8.94
N THR A 110 51.33 -4.83 9.65
CA THR A 110 52.38 -4.97 10.65
C THR A 110 53.70 -4.95 9.90
N MET A 111 54.41 -3.81 9.94
CA MET A 111 55.83 -3.77 9.60
C MET A 111 56.58 -4.63 10.60
N ARG A 112 57.40 -5.56 10.09
CA ARG A 112 58.54 -6.16 10.79
C ARG A 112 59.79 -5.83 10.01
#